data_AF-A0AAD8SP62-F1
#
_entry.id   AF-A0AAD8SP62-F1
#
_cell.length_a   1.000
_cell.length_b   1.000
_cell.length_c   1.000
_cell.angle_alpha   90.00
_cell.angle_beta   90.00
_cell.angle_gamma   90.00
#
_symmetry.space_group_name_H-M   'P 1'
#
loop_
_entity.id
_entity.type
_entity.pdbx_description
1 polymer ?
#
loop_
_entity_poly.entity_id
_entity_poly.type
_entity_poly.pdbx_seq_one_letter_code
_entity_poly.pdbx_strand_id
1 'polypeptide(L)'
;MTCGANAFNKDHPTPPGHTDGHMGALHVNTNALIVGDHCVGHGSATLDSRAGGNMKDYFQTTYKFLDMSPHVLVPMHGRVNLWPKHMLCGYLRNRRAREASMLQSIENGAQTLFDIVSRTYCDVDSKLWIPASFNVRLHVEHLNSQHKLPKYFSMEKFQWSYGINFFCRWAVAYALSRTSPAILAGSALAGGLVVAYALGRNTGNQPQDSARHMASNTAKTMQPLHLGSMLNLFPVLLLISFGFVLGKIGSTTFSPESHLPNFRALSPTPALKKACVKLPTFMESRRLMASSGGPMHNMTDEELLWRASMEPRRSTQASTVPKVAFLFLVQGALPLWPLWEIFSHNGQDKELYSIYVHASPGYTDLAPKESVFYGRLIPSQGAKWGDMNLVDVERRLLATVLLDLGNTRFTLFSESCIPLLGFPAVYAHLTGGSNTNVSFVDSYPIKERHDPFFADRNISLAQWRKGFQWFEMYRTTAVEVVAEERWYAVFRGDHGMLNMEEHYLPTLVTLLRWGARCKNRTLTYVDWSTRREHPRSFPEKDITAELLEGMRQGDGKCGYVLKGRPDKADPARA
;
A
#
# COMPACT_ATOMS: atom_id res chain seq x y z
N MET A 1 30.44 -13.96 -38.27
CA MET A 1 30.63 -14.94 -37.19
C MET A 1 29.45 -15.88 -37.21
N THR A 2 29.71 -17.17 -37.39
CA THR A 2 28.76 -18.25 -37.66
C THR A 2 27.82 -18.49 -36.47
N CYS A 3 26.50 -18.54 -36.74
CA CYS A 3 25.47 -19.02 -35.82
C CYS A 3 25.72 -20.50 -35.47
N GLY A 4 26.06 -20.79 -34.22
CA GLY A 4 26.10 -22.15 -33.69
C GLY A 4 24.77 -22.52 -33.03
N ALA A 5 23.93 -23.28 -33.72
CA ALA A 5 22.61 -23.76 -33.27
C ALA A 5 22.69 -24.96 -32.28
N ASN A 6 23.76 -25.08 -31.49
CA ASN A 6 24.03 -26.27 -30.65
C ASN A 6 23.87 -26.03 -29.13
N ALA A 7 23.22 -24.95 -28.68
CA ALA A 7 23.26 -24.57 -27.27
C ALA A 7 21.96 -24.81 -26.47
N PHE A 8 20.91 -25.37 -27.07
CA PHE A 8 19.69 -25.76 -26.37
C PHE A 8 19.67 -27.28 -26.19
N ASN A 9 19.69 -27.75 -24.95
CA ASN A 9 19.63 -29.17 -24.64
C ASN A 9 18.28 -29.75 -25.11
N LYS A 10 18.27 -30.51 -26.21
CA LYS A 10 17.07 -31.16 -26.76
C LYS A 10 16.61 -32.37 -25.92
N ASP A 11 17.44 -32.86 -25.00
CA ASP A 11 17.21 -34.14 -24.32
C ASP A 11 16.38 -34.02 -23.03
N HIS A 12 16.08 -32.80 -22.57
CA HIS A 12 15.25 -32.53 -21.40
C HIS A 12 14.28 -31.36 -21.60
N PRO A 13 13.24 -31.48 -22.45
CA PRO A 13 12.12 -30.55 -22.41
C PRO A 13 11.50 -30.61 -21.01
N THR A 14 11.57 -29.53 -20.24
CA THR A 14 10.88 -29.48 -18.94
C THR A 14 9.38 -29.54 -19.17
N PRO A 15 8.65 -30.27 -18.32
CA PRO A 15 7.23 -30.46 -18.52
C PRO A 15 6.47 -29.11 -18.44
N PRO A 16 5.31 -29.04 -19.08
CA PRO A 16 4.47 -27.86 -19.10
C PRO A 16 4.03 -27.40 -17.70
N GLY A 17 3.52 -26.18 -17.61
CA GLY A 17 2.97 -25.64 -16.36
C GLY A 17 1.97 -24.53 -16.59
N HIS A 18 2.13 -23.75 -17.67
CA HIS A 18 1.18 -22.74 -18.11
C HIS A 18 0.04 -23.32 -18.98
N THR A 19 0.42 -24.14 -19.95
CA THR A 19 -0.39 -24.94 -20.88
C THR A 19 0.40 -26.20 -21.26
N ASP A 20 -0.24 -27.25 -21.78
CA ASP A 20 0.41 -28.52 -22.16
C ASP A 20 1.50 -28.39 -23.24
N GLY A 21 1.36 -27.42 -24.15
CA GLY A 21 2.35 -27.08 -25.18
C GLY A 21 3.46 -26.12 -24.72
N HIS A 22 3.47 -25.70 -23.46
CA HIS A 22 4.46 -24.76 -22.95
C HIS A 22 5.83 -25.45 -22.73
N MET A 23 6.91 -24.79 -23.19
CA MET A 23 8.27 -25.29 -23.06
C MET A 23 9.20 -24.26 -22.42
N GLY A 24 10.10 -24.74 -21.54
CA GLY A 24 11.26 -24.00 -21.06
C GLY A 24 12.53 -24.47 -21.78
N ALA A 25 13.40 -23.54 -22.13
CA ALA A 25 14.66 -23.82 -22.83
C ALA A 25 15.84 -23.23 -22.07
N LEU A 26 16.78 -24.09 -21.66
CA LEU A 26 18.03 -23.68 -21.02
C LEU A 26 19.13 -23.52 -22.09
N HIS A 27 19.69 -22.32 -22.19
CA HIS A 27 20.88 -22.07 -22.97
C HIS A 27 22.11 -22.43 -22.13
N VAL A 28 22.74 -23.57 -22.44
CA VAL A 28 23.75 -24.21 -21.59
C VAL A 28 24.97 -23.32 -21.37
N ASN A 29 25.44 -22.64 -22.42
CA ASN A 29 26.69 -21.85 -22.37
C ASN A 29 26.59 -20.61 -21.48
N THR A 30 25.43 -19.96 -21.42
CA THR A 30 25.22 -18.77 -20.56
C THR A 30 24.47 -19.09 -19.27
N ASN A 31 23.99 -20.33 -19.13
CA ASN A 31 23.07 -20.75 -18.07
C ASN A 31 21.82 -19.85 -17.98
N ALA A 32 21.32 -19.39 -19.15
CA ALA A 32 20.13 -18.56 -19.26
C ALA A 32 18.92 -19.43 -19.57
N LEU A 33 17.86 -19.31 -18.78
CA LEU A 33 16.65 -20.11 -18.90
C LEU A 33 15.51 -19.27 -19.50
N ILE A 34 15.05 -19.63 -20.69
CA ILE A 34 13.90 -19.02 -21.35
C ILE A 34 12.66 -19.83 -20.96
N VAL A 35 11.71 -19.22 -20.26
CA VAL A 35 10.56 -19.92 -19.64
C VAL A 35 9.20 -19.49 -20.17
N GLY A 36 9.15 -18.64 -21.20
CA GLY A 36 7.90 -18.17 -21.79
C GLY A 36 6.90 -17.65 -20.75
N ASP A 37 5.62 -18.04 -20.86
CA ASP A 37 4.54 -17.63 -19.94
C ASP A 37 4.48 -18.38 -18.60
N HIS A 38 5.38 -19.35 -18.35
CA HIS A 38 5.46 -19.99 -17.03
C HIS A 38 5.80 -18.98 -15.93
N CYS A 39 6.58 -17.96 -16.28
CA CYS A 39 6.86 -16.81 -15.46
C CYS A 39 6.54 -15.53 -16.23
N VAL A 40 6.04 -14.52 -15.55
CA VAL A 40 5.86 -13.16 -16.08
C VAL A 40 6.62 -12.16 -15.20
N GLY A 41 7.19 -11.12 -15.79
CA GLY A 41 8.03 -10.15 -15.08
C GLY A 41 7.32 -9.38 -13.97
N HIS A 42 5.98 -9.29 -14.02
CA HIS A 42 5.16 -8.74 -12.96
C HIS A 42 3.85 -9.52 -12.79
N GLY A 43 3.42 -9.75 -11.56
CA GLY A 43 2.22 -10.52 -11.25
C GLY A 43 2.43 -12.03 -11.20
N SER A 44 1.41 -12.79 -11.58
CA SER A 44 1.41 -14.25 -11.56
C SER A 44 0.97 -14.75 -12.92
N ALA A 45 1.67 -15.75 -13.46
CA ALA A 45 1.28 -16.43 -14.68
C ALA A 45 -0.18 -16.91 -14.55
N THR A 46 -1.00 -16.56 -15.53
CA THR A 46 -2.30 -17.20 -15.74
C THR A 46 -2.04 -18.65 -16.13
N LEU A 47 -2.99 -19.55 -15.88
CA LEU A 47 -2.90 -20.91 -16.38
C LEU A 47 -4.22 -21.20 -17.07
N ASP A 48 -4.13 -21.76 -18.27
CA ASP A 48 -5.32 -22.12 -19.01
C ASP A 48 -5.63 -23.61 -18.81
N SER A 49 -6.61 -23.87 -17.94
CA SER A 49 -7.11 -25.23 -17.69
C SER A 49 -7.68 -25.90 -18.95
N ARG A 50 -8.11 -25.12 -19.96
CA ARG A 50 -8.66 -25.64 -21.22
C ARG A 50 -7.57 -26.12 -22.17
N ALA A 51 -6.35 -25.56 -22.03
CA ALA A 51 -5.16 -25.94 -22.77
C ALA A 51 -4.19 -26.75 -21.90
N GLY A 52 -4.72 -27.56 -20.97
CA GLY A 52 -3.92 -28.49 -20.15
C GLY A 52 -3.13 -27.90 -18.98
N GLY A 53 -3.19 -26.58 -18.74
CA GLY A 53 -2.51 -25.94 -17.62
C GLY A 53 -3.06 -26.39 -16.26
N ASN A 54 -2.19 -26.84 -15.36
CA ASN A 54 -2.57 -27.24 -14.01
C ASN A 54 -1.52 -26.88 -12.96
N MET A 55 -1.94 -26.74 -11.69
CA MET A 55 -1.06 -26.33 -10.59
C MET A 55 -0.01 -27.38 -10.24
N LYS A 56 -0.31 -28.68 -10.36
CA LYS A 56 0.64 -29.74 -10.04
C LYS A 56 1.89 -29.63 -10.92
N ASP A 57 1.69 -29.57 -12.23
CA ASP A 57 2.78 -29.49 -13.20
C ASP A 57 3.48 -28.12 -13.09
N TYR A 58 2.72 -27.05 -12.86
CA TYR A 58 3.30 -25.73 -12.59
C TYR A 58 4.30 -25.74 -11.42
N PHE A 59 3.91 -26.32 -10.28
CA PHE A 59 4.78 -26.44 -9.11
C PHE A 59 6.01 -27.29 -9.44
N GLN A 60 5.83 -28.45 -10.06
CA GLN A 60 6.92 -29.36 -10.43
C GLN A 60 7.93 -28.70 -11.38
N THR A 61 7.45 -28.00 -12.40
CA THR A 61 8.29 -27.28 -13.37
C THR A 61 9.04 -26.13 -12.70
N THR A 62 8.38 -25.40 -11.80
CA THR A 62 9.05 -24.32 -11.03
C THR A 62 10.16 -24.87 -10.13
N TYR A 63 9.97 -26.05 -9.51
CA TYR A 63 11.03 -26.72 -8.75
C TYR A 63 12.19 -27.15 -9.64
N LYS A 64 11.91 -27.72 -10.81
CA LYS A 64 12.97 -28.06 -11.79
C LYS A 64 13.79 -26.83 -12.20
N PHE A 65 13.14 -25.68 -12.41
CA PHE A 65 13.84 -24.43 -12.71
C PHE A 65 14.72 -23.95 -11.55
N LEU A 66 14.31 -24.19 -10.29
CA LEU A 66 15.15 -23.91 -9.14
C LEU A 66 16.35 -24.86 -9.07
N ASP A 67 16.14 -26.14 -9.32
CA ASP A 67 17.21 -27.16 -9.29
C ASP A 67 18.26 -26.88 -10.37
N MET A 68 17.84 -26.40 -11.54
CA MET A 68 18.76 -25.97 -12.61
C MET A 68 19.61 -24.74 -12.25
N SER A 69 19.21 -23.96 -11.25
CA SER A 69 19.94 -22.76 -10.78
C SER A 69 20.42 -21.84 -11.92
N PRO A 70 19.52 -21.37 -12.81
CA PRO A 70 19.92 -20.52 -13.92
C PRO A 70 20.43 -19.16 -13.43
N HIS A 71 21.39 -18.58 -14.16
CA HIS A 71 21.91 -17.24 -13.89
C HIS A 71 20.92 -16.14 -14.27
N VAL A 72 20.14 -16.39 -15.33
CA VAL A 72 19.16 -15.44 -15.88
C VAL A 72 17.91 -16.20 -16.29
N LEU A 73 16.74 -15.61 -16.08
CA LEU A 73 15.45 -16.17 -16.48
C LEU A 73 14.71 -15.18 -17.38
N VAL A 74 14.34 -15.63 -18.57
CA VAL A 74 13.73 -14.82 -19.62
C VAL A 74 12.26 -15.23 -19.76
N PRO A 75 11.30 -14.43 -19.24
CA PRO A 75 9.87 -14.66 -19.44
C PRO A 75 9.40 -14.21 -20.83
N MET A 76 8.21 -14.64 -21.27
CA MET A 76 7.56 -14.12 -22.48
C MET A 76 7.02 -12.69 -22.28
N HIS A 77 6.54 -12.42 -21.07
CA HIS A 77 6.02 -11.10 -20.68
C HIS A 77 6.85 -10.50 -19.55
N GLY A 78 7.11 -9.20 -19.65
CA GLY A 78 7.90 -8.45 -18.68
C GLY A 78 9.42 -8.62 -18.85
N ARG A 79 10.18 -8.04 -17.93
CA ARG A 79 11.64 -7.93 -18.04
C ARG A 79 12.34 -9.26 -17.75
N VAL A 80 13.52 -9.42 -18.36
CA VAL A 80 14.49 -10.47 -18.03
C VAL A 80 14.84 -10.38 -16.54
N ASN A 81 14.81 -11.52 -15.86
CA ASN A 81 15.09 -11.61 -14.43
C ASN A 81 16.52 -12.10 -14.18
N LEU A 82 17.33 -11.27 -13.52
CA LEU A 82 18.72 -11.57 -13.16
C LEU A 82 18.87 -12.25 -11.79
N TRP A 83 17.75 -12.54 -11.11
CA TRP A 83 17.71 -13.29 -9.85
C TRP A 83 16.68 -14.43 -9.90
N PRO A 84 16.86 -15.43 -10.77
CA PRO A 84 15.84 -16.45 -11.04
C PRO A 84 15.37 -17.19 -9.80
N LYS A 85 16.31 -17.52 -8.90
CA LYS A 85 15.99 -18.18 -7.63
C LYS A 85 14.98 -17.37 -6.80
N HIS A 86 15.17 -16.07 -6.68
CA HIS A 86 14.26 -15.20 -5.93
C HIS A 86 12.87 -15.13 -6.59
N MET A 87 12.83 -14.97 -7.92
CA MET A 87 11.59 -14.94 -8.67
C MET A 87 10.80 -16.25 -8.51
N LEU A 88 11.44 -17.39 -8.77
CA LEU A 88 10.81 -18.71 -8.71
C LEU A 88 10.31 -19.02 -7.28
N CYS A 89 11.10 -18.71 -6.25
CA CYS A 89 10.67 -18.83 -4.85
C CYS A 89 9.45 -17.93 -4.54
N GLY A 90 9.44 -16.69 -5.04
CA GLY A 90 8.31 -15.78 -4.89
C GLY A 90 7.02 -16.31 -5.52
N TYR A 91 7.11 -16.91 -6.70
CA TYR A 91 5.98 -17.55 -7.38
C TYR A 91 5.41 -18.73 -6.59
N LEU A 92 6.29 -19.62 -6.10
CA LEU A 92 5.92 -20.74 -5.24
C LEU A 92 5.23 -20.26 -3.97
N ARG A 93 5.80 -19.24 -3.31
CA ARG A 93 5.26 -18.66 -2.08
C ARG A 93 3.87 -18.05 -2.32
N ASN A 94 3.70 -17.25 -3.37
CA ASN A 94 2.43 -16.61 -3.69
C ASN A 94 1.33 -17.63 -3.98
N ARG A 95 1.64 -18.70 -4.72
CA ARG A 95 0.68 -19.77 -5.01
C ARG A 95 0.33 -20.59 -3.78
N ARG A 96 1.28 -20.88 -2.89
CA ARG A 96 1.03 -21.55 -1.61
C ARG A 96 0.19 -20.69 -0.66
N ALA A 97 0.43 -19.38 -0.61
CA ALA A 97 -0.37 -18.45 0.19
C ALA A 97 -1.83 -18.41 -0.28
N ARG A 98 -2.06 -18.44 -1.60
CA ARG A 98 -3.42 -18.55 -2.17
C ARG A 98 -4.11 -19.86 -1.78
N GLU A 99 -3.40 -20.99 -1.88
CA GLU A 99 -3.94 -22.28 -1.43
C GLU A 99 -4.31 -22.27 0.06
N ALA A 100 -3.49 -21.64 0.91
CA ALA A 100 -3.81 -21.48 2.32
C ALA A 100 -5.08 -20.63 2.55
N SER A 101 -5.23 -19.53 1.82
CA SER A 101 -6.43 -18.67 1.91
C SER A 101 -7.70 -19.39 1.43
N MET A 102 -7.59 -20.23 0.39
CA MET A 102 -8.70 -21.03 -0.12
C MET A 102 -9.07 -22.14 0.87
N LEU A 103 -8.08 -22.84 1.44
CA LEU A 103 -8.29 -23.83 2.50
C LEU A 103 -8.99 -23.19 3.69
N GLN A 104 -8.54 -22.03 4.16
CA GLN A 104 -9.17 -21.31 5.26
C GLN A 104 -10.64 -20.96 4.94
N SER A 105 -10.93 -20.53 3.71
CA SER A 105 -12.30 -20.24 3.28
C SER A 105 -13.19 -21.50 3.31
N ILE A 106 -12.65 -22.64 2.87
CA ILE A 106 -13.30 -23.95 2.91
C ILE A 106 -13.52 -24.40 4.36
N GLU A 107 -12.52 -24.23 5.22
CA GLU A 107 -12.57 -24.52 6.66
C GLU A 107 -13.67 -23.74 7.37
N ASN A 108 -13.87 -22.49 6.95
CA ASN A 108 -14.96 -21.63 7.40
C ASN A 108 -16.32 -21.96 6.76
N GLY A 109 -16.44 -23.10 6.08
CA GLY A 109 -17.70 -23.63 5.53
C GLY A 109 -18.02 -23.24 4.09
N ALA A 110 -17.05 -22.73 3.31
CA ALA A 110 -17.28 -22.50 1.88
C ALA A 110 -17.37 -23.84 1.13
N GLN A 111 -18.43 -24.03 0.34
CA GLN A 111 -18.67 -25.29 -0.38
C GLN A 111 -18.78 -25.13 -1.90
N THR A 112 -19.01 -23.92 -2.40
CA THR A 112 -19.11 -23.65 -3.84
C THR A 112 -17.98 -22.74 -4.34
N LEU A 113 -17.75 -22.74 -5.65
CA LEU A 113 -16.79 -21.84 -6.31
C LEU A 113 -17.08 -20.37 -6.01
N PHE A 114 -18.36 -19.99 -6.00
CA PHE A 114 -18.76 -18.64 -5.63
C PHE A 114 -18.43 -18.32 -4.17
N ASP A 115 -18.69 -19.23 -3.23
CA ASP A 115 -18.40 -19.00 -1.82
C ASP A 115 -16.88 -18.84 -1.59
N ILE A 116 -16.06 -19.66 -2.26
CA ILE A 116 -14.61 -19.58 -2.12
C ILE A 116 -14.08 -18.29 -2.75
N VAL A 117 -14.54 -17.94 -3.97
CA VAL A 117 -14.12 -16.70 -4.64
C VAL A 117 -14.54 -15.47 -3.83
N SER A 118 -15.80 -15.39 -3.40
CA SER A 118 -16.32 -14.23 -2.66
C SER A 118 -15.65 -14.01 -1.31
N ARG A 119 -15.19 -15.09 -0.65
CA ARG A 119 -14.47 -15.01 0.64
C ARG A 119 -12.97 -14.76 0.47
N THR A 120 -12.35 -15.42 -0.52
CA THR A 120 -10.89 -15.29 -0.77
C THR A 120 -10.55 -13.95 -1.42
N TYR A 121 -11.46 -13.40 -2.23
CA TYR A 121 -11.26 -12.16 -2.99
C TYR A 121 -12.28 -11.08 -2.61
N CYS A 122 -12.73 -11.05 -1.34
CA CYS A 122 -13.73 -10.09 -0.86
C CYS A 122 -13.31 -8.62 -1.06
N ASP A 123 -12.01 -8.33 -0.95
CA ASP A 123 -11.44 -6.99 -1.09
C ASP A 123 -11.08 -6.63 -2.54
N VAL A 124 -11.31 -7.54 -3.49
CA VAL A 124 -11.06 -7.33 -4.92
C VAL A 124 -12.37 -6.96 -5.60
N ASP A 125 -12.32 -5.96 -6.50
CA ASP A 125 -13.48 -5.55 -7.33
C ASP A 125 -14.17 -6.80 -7.91
N SER A 126 -15.47 -6.90 -7.67
CA SER A 126 -16.30 -8.03 -8.07
C SER A 126 -16.25 -8.30 -9.58
N LYS A 127 -15.87 -7.32 -10.43
CA LYS A 127 -15.59 -7.56 -11.86
C LYS A 127 -14.48 -8.60 -12.10
N LEU A 128 -13.48 -8.64 -11.24
CA LEU A 128 -12.32 -9.54 -11.37
C LEU A 128 -12.58 -10.93 -10.80
N TRP A 129 -13.76 -11.18 -10.21
CA TRP A 129 -14.11 -12.49 -9.65
C TRP A 129 -14.28 -13.56 -10.72
N ILE A 130 -14.63 -13.20 -11.95
CA ILE A 130 -14.70 -14.16 -13.07
C ILE A 130 -13.28 -14.70 -13.38
N PRO A 131 -12.26 -13.87 -13.67
CA PRO A 131 -10.88 -14.32 -13.77
C PRO A 131 -10.38 -15.09 -12.54
N ALA A 132 -10.68 -14.60 -11.34
CA ALA A 132 -10.27 -15.24 -10.09
C ALA A 132 -10.86 -16.66 -9.95
N SER A 133 -12.09 -16.88 -10.44
CA SER A 133 -12.74 -18.19 -10.38
C SER A 133 -11.94 -19.28 -11.12
N PHE A 134 -11.31 -18.97 -12.26
CA PHE A 134 -10.45 -19.91 -12.97
C PHE A 134 -9.21 -20.27 -12.15
N ASN A 135 -8.63 -19.30 -11.45
CA ASN A 135 -7.49 -19.52 -10.58
C ASN A 135 -7.84 -20.39 -9.37
N VAL A 136 -9.00 -20.13 -8.73
CA VAL A 136 -9.52 -20.93 -7.61
C VAL A 136 -9.69 -22.39 -8.01
N ARG A 137 -10.27 -22.66 -9.19
CA ARG A 137 -10.47 -24.03 -9.68
C ARG A 137 -9.16 -24.80 -9.74
N LEU A 138 -8.13 -24.22 -10.35
CA LEU A 138 -6.81 -24.84 -10.48
C LEU A 138 -6.16 -25.18 -9.13
N HIS A 139 -6.29 -24.28 -8.15
CA HIS A 139 -5.72 -24.47 -6.82
C HIS A 139 -6.49 -25.49 -5.99
N VAL A 140 -7.83 -25.46 -6.01
CA VAL A 140 -8.66 -26.44 -5.30
C VAL A 140 -8.47 -27.85 -5.88
N GLU A 141 -8.37 -27.98 -7.21
CA GLU A 141 -8.06 -29.26 -7.86
C GLU A 141 -6.67 -29.80 -7.46
N HIS A 142 -5.68 -28.91 -7.31
CA HIS A 142 -4.36 -29.31 -6.82
C HIS A 142 -4.37 -29.72 -5.35
N LEU A 143 -5.07 -28.98 -4.48
CA LEU A 143 -5.27 -29.36 -3.07
C LEU A 143 -5.96 -30.71 -2.94
N ASN A 144 -6.96 -30.99 -3.80
CA ASN A 144 -7.62 -32.28 -3.86
C ASN A 144 -6.65 -33.40 -4.24
N SER A 145 -5.81 -33.16 -5.26
CA SER A 145 -4.79 -34.13 -5.70
C SER A 145 -3.74 -34.45 -4.63
N GLN A 146 -3.54 -33.54 -3.67
CA GLN A 146 -2.64 -33.71 -2.52
C GLN A 146 -3.36 -34.28 -1.28
N HIS A 147 -4.65 -34.61 -1.38
CA HIS A 147 -5.49 -35.03 -0.25
C HIS A 147 -5.52 -34.04 0.92
N LYS A 148 -5.42 -32.73 0.63
CA LYS A 148 -5.38 -31.65 1.64
C LYS A 148 -6.74 -31.02 1.93
N LEU A 149 -7.77 -31.34 1.15
CA LEU A 149 -9.12 -30.80 1.37
C LEU A 149 -9.77 -31.48 2.60
N PRO A 150 -10.56 -30.74 3.40
CA PRO A 150 -11.28 -31.33 4.52
C PRO A 150 -12.23 -32.44 4.09
N LYS A 151 -12.40 -33.49 4.91
CA LYS A 151 -13.23 -34.67 4.57
C LYS A 151 -14.70 -34.35 4.25
N TYR A 152 -15.23 -33.26 4.78
CA TYR A 152 -16.62 -32.83 4.53
C TYR A 152 -16.78 -32.03 3.24
N PHE A 153 -15.69 -31.62 2.59
CA PHE A 153 -15.74 -30.85 1.36
C PHE A 153 -16.01 -31.76 0.15
N SER A 154 -17.14 -31.54 -0.52
CA SER A 154 -17.52 -32.32 -1.71
C SER A 154 -17.00 -31.66 -2.98
N MET A 155 -16.05 -32.34 -3.65
CA MET A 155 -15.57 -31.91 -4.97
C MET A 155 -16.66 -31.91 -6.03
N GLU A 156 -17.63 -32.83 -5.95
CA GLU A 156 -18.78 -32.88 -6.86
C GLU A 156 -19.64 -31.61 -6.73
N LYS A 157 -19.96 -31.19 -5.49
CA LYS A 157 -20.70 -29.96 -5.22
C LYS A 157 -19.94 -28.71 -5.70
N PHE A 158 -18.63 -28.69 -5.48
CA PHE A 158 -17.76 -27.60 -5.96
C PHE A 158 -17.77 -27.52 -7.49
N GLN A 159 -17.59 -28.64 -8.20
CA GLN A 159 -17.60 -28.70 -9.66
C GLN A 159 -18.98 -28.36 -10.24
N TRP A 160 -20.06 -28.79 -9.60
CA TRP A 160 -21.43 -28.45 -10.01
C TRP A 160 -21.70 -26.94 -9.97
N SER A 161 -20.99 -26.20 -9.11
CA SER A 161 -21.11 -24.75 -9.01
C SER A 161 -20.38 -23.95 -10.10
N TYR A 162 -19.75 -24.60 -11.08
CA TYR A 162 -19.06 -23.93 -12.19
C TYR A 162 -20.06 -23.30 -13.19
N GLY A 163 -19.52 -22.51 -14.13
CA GLY A 163 -20.28 -22.01 -15.28
C GLY A 163 -21.48 -21.15 -14.88
N ILE A 164 -22.68 -21.56 -15.29
CA ILE A 164 -23.91 -20.78 -15.10
C ILE A 164 -24.26 -20.59 -13.62
N ASN A 165 -24.00 -21.59 -12.77
CA ASN A 165 -24.28 -21.52 -11.34
C ASN A 165 -23.42 -20.45 -10.64
N PHE A 166 -22.13 -20.37 -11.01
CA PHE A 166 -21.25 -19.29 -10.58
C PHE A 166 -21.72 -17.94 -11.12
N PHE A 167 -21.99 -17.87 -12.43
CA PHE A 167 -22.35 -16.62 -13.09
C PHE A 167 -23.64 -16.00 -12.54
N CYS A 168 -24.68 -16.80 -12.29
CA CYS A 168 -25.93 -16.31 -11.71
C CYS A 168 -25.72 -15.69 -10.32
N ARG A 169 -24.96 -16.36 -9.45
CA ARG A 169 -24.64 -15.83 -8.10
C ARG A 169 -23.77 -14.58 -8.17
N TRP A 170 -22.77 -14.60 -9.05
CA TRP A 170 -21.91 -13.46 -9.31
C TRP A 170 -22.69 -12.25 -9.85
N ALA A 171 -23.59 -12.44 -10.81
CA ALA A 171 -24.38 -11.35 -11.39
C ALA A 171 -25.27 -10.67 -10.33
N VAL A 172 -25.88 -11.46 -9.43
CA VAL A 172 -26.65 -10.92 -8.30
C VAL A 172 -25.75 -10.13 -7.36
N ALA A 173 -24.61 -10.68 -6.93
CA ALA A 173 -23.67 -10.00 -6.04
C ALA A 173 -23.09 -8.72 -6.67
N TYR A 174 -22.77 -8.78 -7.96
CA TYR A 174 -22.28 -7.65 -8.74
C TYR A 174 -23.32 -6.53 -8.83
N ALA A 175 -24.58 -6.87 -9.11
CA ALA A 175 -25.68 -5.90 -9.14
C ALA A 175 -25.92 -5.26 -7.76
N LEU A 176 -25.94 -6.05 -6.69
CA LEU A 176 -26.10 -5.56 -5.31
C LEU A 176 -24.93 -4.66 -4.87
N SER A 177 -23.70 -4.92 -5.32
CA SER A 177 -22.54 -4.09 -5.01
C SER A 177 -22.59 -2.69 -5.65
N ARG A 178 -23.48 -2.46 -6.61
CA ARG A 178 -23.60 -1.20 -7.38
C ARG A 178 -24.87 -0.41 -7.09
N THR A 179 -25.79 -0.95 -6.31
CA THR A 179 -27.01 -0.24 -5.91
C THR A 179 -26.80 0.46 -4.57
N SER A 180 -27.18 1.74 -4.49
CA SER A 180 -27.15 2.47 -3.22
C SER A 180 -28.09 1.80 -2.20
N PRO A 181 -27.73 1.74 -0.90
CA PRO A 181 -28.61 1.21 0.15
C PRO A 181 -29.99 1.88 0.15
N ALA A 182 -30.08 3.15 -0.23
CA ALA A 182 -31.34 3.90 -0.32
C ALA A 182 -32.26 3.40 -1.46
N ILE A 183 -31.69 2.93 -2.58
CA ILE A 183 -32.45 2.40 -3.72
C ILE A 183 -32.97 0.99 -3.41
N LEU A 184 -32.18 0.19 -2.69
CA LEU A 184 -32.60 -1.13 -2.19
C LEU A 184 -33.73 -1.02 -1.14
N ALA A 185 -33.63 -0.06 -0.21
CA ALA A 185 -34.69 0.21 0.76
C ALA A 185 -35.99 0.70 0.09
N GLY A 186 -35.89 1.59 -0.90
CA GLY A 186 -37.03 2.10 -1.65
C GLY A 186 -37.73 1.03 -2.51
N SER A 187 -36.96 0.13 -3.13
CA SER A 187 -37.52 -0.98 -3.93
C SER A 187 -38.13 -2.09 -3.07
N ALA A 188 -37.60 -2.36 -1.87
CA ALA A 188 -38.22 -3.26 -0.90
C ALA A 188 -39.55 -2.71 -0.35
N LEU A 189 -39.62 -1.41 -0.06
CA LEU A 189 -40.85 -0.73 0.35
C LEU A 189 -41.91 -0.74 -0.76
N ALA A 190 -41.50 -0.47 -2.01
CA ALA A 190 -42.41 -0.53 -3.17
C ALA A 190 -42.90 -1.96 -3.44
N GLY A 191 -42.03 -2.97 -3.35
CA GLY A 191 -42.41 -4.39 -3.46
C GLY A 191 -43.36 -4.84 -2.36
N GLY A 192 -43.12 -4.43 -1.11
CA GLY A 192 -44.01 -4.67 0.02
C GLY A 192 -45.38 -4.02 -0.16
N LEU A 193 -45.44 -2.79 -0.69
CA LEU A 193 -46.68 -2.08 -1.02
C LEU A 193 -47.46 -2.75 -2.15
N VAL A 194 -46.78 -3.25 -3.19
CA VAL A 194 -47.44 -3.97 -4.29
C VAL A 194 -47.99 -5.33 -3.82
N VAL A 195 -47.26 -6.03 -2.96
CA VAL A 195 -47.75 -7.28 -2.34
C VAL A 195 -48.91 -7.01 -1.40
N ALA A 196 -48.85 -5.95 -0.59
CA ALA A 196 -49.96 -5.54 0.28
C ALA A 196 -51.19 -5.10 -0.51
N TYR A 197 -51.01 -4.39 -1.63
CA TYR A 197 -52.10 -4.00 -2.54
C TYR A 197 -52.71 -5.21 -3.26
N ALA A 198 -51.88 -6.19 -3.67
CA ALA A 198 -52.34 -7.43 -4.28
C ALA A 198 -53.09 -8.32 -3.27
N LEU A 199 -52.66 -8.38 -2.01
CA LEU A 199 -53.33 -9.10 -0.93
C LEU A 199 -54.61 -8.40 -0.47
N GLY A 200 -54.64 -7.07 -0.45
CA GLY A 200 -55.83 -6.27 -0.11
C GLY A 200 -56.92 -6.30 -1.18
N ARG A 201 -56.60 -6.71 -2.42
CA ARG A 201 -57.59 -6.90 -3.49
C ARG A 201 -58.44 -8.17 -3.33
N ASN A 202 -58.00 -9.11 -2.50
CA ASN A 202 -58.74 -10.36 -2.25
C ASN A 202 -59.78 -10.24 -1.11
N THR A 203 -59.81 -9.12 -0.40
CA THR A 203 -60.85 -8.81 0.58
C THR A 203 -61.70 -7.68 0.01
N GLY A 204 -62.79 -8.05 -0.68
CA GLY A 204 -63.73 -7.09 -1.23
C GLY A 204 -64.35 -6.23 -0.13
N ASN A 205 -64.04 -4.94 -0.14
CA ASN A 205 -64.97 -3.85 0.19
C ASN A 205 -64.34 -2.50 -0.19
N GLN A 206 -65.06 -1.74 -1.01
CA GLN A 206 -64.84 -0.30 -1.17
C GLN A 206 -65.69 0.44 -0.12
N PRO A 207 -65.28 1.65 0.30
CA PRO A 207 -65.89 2.82 -0.34
C PRO A 207 -64.89 3.89 -0.77
N GLN A 208 -65.36 4.64 -1.76
CA GLN A 208 -64.81 5.87 -2.34
C GLN A 208 -64.81 7.01 -1.31
N ASP A 209 -63.71 7.76 -1.22
CA ASP A 209 -63.68 9.25 -1.14
C ASP A 209 -62.42 9.88 -0.51
N SER A 210 -61.50 9.11 0.10
CA SER A 210 -60.30 9.72 0.70
C SER A 210 -59.05 9.79 -0.20
N ALA A 211 -59.09 9.22 -1.41
CA ALA A 211 -57.90 9.14 -2.30
C ALA A 211 -57.69 10.36 -3.22
N ARG A 212 -58.69 11.24 -3.38
CA ARG A 212 -58.57 12.43 -4.25
C ARG A 212 -57.87 13.63 -3.58
N HIS A 213 -57.83 13.68 -2.25
CA HIS A 213 -57.24 14.82 -1.53
C HIS A 213 -55.74 14.69 -1.23
N MET A 214 -55.15 13.48 -1.26
CA MET A 214 -53.70 13.29 -1.10
C MET A 214 -52.90 13.35 -2.41
N ALA A 215 -53.53 13.16 -3.58
CA ALA A 215 -52.86 13.21 -4.87
C ALA A 215 -52.53 14.63 -5.37
N SER A 216 -53.08 15.67 -4.73
CA SER A 216 -52.86 17.09 -5.11
C SER A 216 -51.58 17.67 -4.49
N ASN A 217 -51.15 17.18 -3.32
CA ASN A 217 -50.04 17.79 -2.57
C ASN A 217 -48.66 17.15 -2.81
N THR A 218 -48.58 16.00 -3.48
CA THR A 218 -47.30 15.34 -3.82
C THR A 218 -46.78 15.68 -5.22
N ALA A 219 -47.53 16.43 -6.03
CA ALA A 219 -47.17 16.80 -7.40
C ALA A 219 -46.37 18.11 -7.51
N LYS A 220 -46.06 18.79 -6.39
CA LYS A 220 -45.34 20.08 -6.38
C LYS A 220 -43.90 20.04 -5.85
N THR A 221 -43.33 18.86 -5.61
CA THR A 221 -41.96 18.75 -5.08
C THR A 221 -41.19 17.60 -5.69
N MET A 222 -41.07 17.55 -7.01
CA MET A 222 -40.10 16.70 -7.71
C MET A 222 -39.60 17.40 -8.98
N GLN A 223 -38.32 17.74 -9.01
CA GLN A 223 -37.62 18.09 -10.25
C GLN A 223 -37.53 16.85 -11.16
N PRO A 224 -37.53 17.00 -12.50
CA PRO A 224 -37.58 15.87 -13.41
C PRO A 224 -36.31 15.03 -13.34
N LEU A 225 -36.44 13.77 -12.89
CA LEU A 225 -35.43 12.73 -13.07
C LEU A 225 -35.28 12.44 -14.58
N HIS A 226 -34.04 12.50 -15.06
CA HIS A 226 -33.66 12.18 -16.45
C HIS A 226 -34.20 10.80 -16.87
N LEU A 227 -34.96 10.78 -17.98
CA LEU A 227 -35.62 9.61 -18.58
C LEU A 227 -34.66 8.45 -18.97
N GLY A 228 -33.34 8.67 -18.93
CA GLY A 228 -32.32 7.67 -19.24
C GLY A 228 -32.07 6.62 -18.13
N SER A 229 -32.42 6.88 -16.87
CA SER A 229 -32.15 5.94 -15.75
C SER A 229 -33.20 4.83 -15.59
N MET A 230 -34.40 4.97 -16.17
CA MET A 230 -35.48 4.00 -16.02
C MET A 230 -35.34 2.76 -16.92
N LEU A 231 -34.54 2.84 -17.99
CA LEU A 231 -34.31 1.73 -18.92
C LEU A 231 -33.34 0.65 -18.38
N ASN A 232 -32.56 0.95 -17.34
CA ASN A 232 -31.62 0.00 -16.74
C ASN A 232 -32.19 -0.79 -15.55
N LEU A 233 -33.40 -0.47 -15.08
CA LEU A 233 -34.05 -1.18 -13.96
C LEU A 233 -34.88 -2.38 -14.40
N PHE A 234 -35.33 -2.41 -15.65
CA PHE A 234 -36.21 -3.48 -16.17
C PHE A 234 -35.54 -4.87 -16.16
N PRO A 235 -34.26 -5.04 -16.54
CA PRO A 235 -33.57 -6.33 -16.46
C PRO A 235 -33.33 -6.79 -15.02
N VAL A 236 -33.10 -5.85 -14.10
CA VAL A 236 -32.84 -6.10 -12.68
C VAL A 236 -34.11 -6.60 -11.98
N LEU A 237 -35.27 -6.02 -12.30
CA LEU A 237 -36.56 -6.43 -11.75
C LEU A 237 -37.01 -7.81 -12.29
N LEU A 238 -36.65 -8.15 -13.53
CA LEU A 238 -36.87 -9.48 -14.11
C LEU A 238 -36.00 -10.57 -13.46
N LEU A 239 -34.75 -10.26 -13.08
CA LEU A 239 -33.86 -11.21 -12.39
C LEU A 239 -34.31 -11.46 -10.94
N ILE A 240 -34.82 -10.44 -10.25
CA ILE A 240 -35.32 -10.55 -8.87
C ILE A 240 -36.62 -11.38 -8.85
N SER A 241 -37.52 -11.20 -9.82
CA SER A 241 -38.75 -11.98 -9.90
C SER A 241 -38.50 -13.45 -10.24
N PHE A 242 -37.50 -13.76 -11.08
CA PHE A 242 -37.11 -15.14 -11.39
C PHE A 242 -36.42 -15.84 -10.20
N GLY A 243 -35.63 -15.11 -9.41
CA GLY A 243 -34.99 -15.63 -8.19
C GLY A 243 -35.99 -15.96 -7.06
N PHE A 244 -37.07 -15.20 -6.95
CA PHE A 244 -38.11 -15.43 -5.93
C PHE A 244 -38.96 -16.68 -6.22
N VAL A 245 -39.19 -16.98 -7.50
CA VAL A 245 -39.94 -18.18 -7.93
C VAL A 245 -39.12 -19.46 -7.67
N LEU A 246 -37.80 -19.44 -7.87
CA LEU A 246 -36.93 -20.59 -7.57
C LEU A 246 -36.72 -20.79 -6.05
N GLY A 247 -36.71 -19.71 -5.27
CA GLY A 247 -36.59 -19.77 -3.80
C GLY A 247 -37.79 -20.42 -3.09
N LYS A 248 -38.98 -20.40 -3.70
CA LYS A 248 -40.18 -21.07 -3.17
C LYS A 248 -40.24 -22.57 -3.39
N ILE A 249 -39.39 -23.12 -4.27
CA ILE A 249 -39.33 -24.57 -4.53
C ILE A 249 -38.32 -25.26 -3.59
N GLY A 250 -37.40 -24.52 -2.98
CA GLY A 250 -36.33 -25.08 -2.12
C GLY A 250 -36.53 -24.97 -0.61
N SER A 251 -37.63 -24.38 -0.13
CA SER A 251 -37.81 -24.08 1.30
C SER A 251 -39.17 -24.53 1.81
N THR A 252 -39.41 -25.85 1.76
CA THR A 252 -40.39 -26.52 2.61
C THR A 252 -39.66 -27.53 3.46
N THR A 253 -39.11 -27.07 4.58
CA THR A 253 -38.93 -27.81 5.83
C THR A 253 -38.20 -26.89 6.81
N PHE A 254 -38.59 -26.96 8.08
CA PHE A 254 -37.96 -26.34 9.25
C PHE A 254 -38.41 -24.95 9.73
N SER A 255 -39.22 -25.00 10.79
CA SER A 255 -39.25 -24.13 11.97
C SER A 255 -39.84 -25.00 13.12
N PRO A 256 -39.70 -24.69 14.43
CA PRO A 256 -39.34 -23.39 15.02
C PRO A 256 -38.45 -23.42 16.31
N GLU A 257 -38.23 -22.19 16.84
CA GLU A 257 -38.07 -21.78 18.25
C GLU A 257 -36.70 -21.81 18.98
N SER A 258 -36.24 -20.61 19.40
CA SER A 258 -36.00 -20.28 20.83
C SER A 258 -35.59 -18.80 21.07
N HIS A 259 -36.38 -18.17 21.94
CA HIS A 259 -36.11 -17.13 22.96
C HIS A 259 -34.90 -16.17 22.89
N LEU A 260 -35.22 -14.87 22.92
CA LEU A 260 -34.32 -13.76 23.31
C LEU A 260 -34.43 -13.47 24.82
N PRO A 261 -33.35 -13.13 25.54
CA PRO A 261 -33.44 -12.54 26.88
C PRO A 261 -33.34 -10.99 26.88
N ASN A 262 -34.07 -10.40 27.82
CA ASN A 262 -34.18 -8.98 28.14
C ASN A 262 -32.85 -8.36 28.64
N PHE A 263 -32.53 -7.15 28.16
CA PHE A 263 -31.51 -6.29 28.79
C PHE A 263 -32.17 -5.18 29.61
N ARG A 264 -31.77 -5.11 30.88
CA ARG A 264 -32.20 -4.13 31.89
C ARG A 264 -31.13 -3.03 32.01
N ALA A 265 -31.56 -1.79 32.25
CA ALA A 265 -30.71 -0.60 32.26
C ALA A 265 -30.05 -0.28 33.62
N LEU A 266 -28.81 0.25 33.51
CA LEU A 266 -28.11 1.32 34.27
C LEU A 266 -27.72 1.17 35.76
N SER A 267 -26.40 1.35 36.03
CA SER A 267 -25.74 2.49 36.76
C SER A 267 -24.41 2.04 37.43
N PRO A 268 -23.57 2.94 38.02
CA PRO A 268 -22.80 4.04 37.44
C PRO A 268 -21.26 3.91 37.67
N THR A 269 -20.50 4.79 37.02
CA THR A 269 -19.02 4.95 37.06
C THR A 269 -18.45 5.31 38.45
N PRO A 270 -17.24 4.83 38.81
CA PRO A 270 -16.46 5.40 39.91
C PRO A 270 -15.48 6.49 39.44
N ALA A 271 -15.35 7.51 40.29
CA ALA A 271 -14.59 8.74 40.09
C ALA A 271 -13.06 8.58 40.07
N LEU A 272 -12.40 9.46 39.31
CA LEU A 272 -10.95 9.70 39.28
C LEU A 272 -10.40 10.06 40.66
N LYS A 273 -9.46 9.26 41.17
CA LYS A 273 -8.53 9.66 42.23
C LYS A 273 -7.24 10.18 41.59
N LYS A 274 -6.91 11.45 41.86
CA LYS A 274 -5.59 12.07 41.58
C LYS A 274 -4.50 11.27 42.29
N ALA A 275 -3.69 10.53 41.54
CA ALA A 275 -2.45 9.94 42.04
C ALA A 275 -1.27 10.89 41.71
N CYS A 276 -0.58 11.35 42.74
CA CYS A 276 0.69 12.05 42.62
C CYS A 276 1.75 11.06 42.13
N VAL A 277 2.28 11.26 40.92
CA VAL A 277 3.32 10.41 40.34
C VAL A 277 4.66 10.75 41.00
N LYS A 278 5.23 9.80 41.75
CA LYS A 278 6.62 9.87 42.20
C LYS A 278 7.55 9.78 40.98
N LEU A 279 8.50 10.69 40.87
CA LEU A 279 9.51 10.71 39.83
C LEU A 279 10.43 9.48 39.98
N PRO A 280 10.64 8.67 38.93
CA PRO A 280 11.46 7.46 39.05
C PRO A 280 12.94 7.80 39.23
N THR A 281 13.58 7.00 40.07
CA THR A 281 15.00 7.09 40.45
C THR A 281 15.92 6.86 39.25
N PHE A 282 17.10 7.49 39.24
CA PHE A 282 18.10 7.54 38.15
C PHE A 282 18.48 6.17 37.50
N MET A 283 18.24 5.04 38.17
CA MET A 283 18.43 3.69 37.59
C MET A 283 17.28 3.20 36.70
N GLU A 284 16.04 3.65 36.91
CA GLU A 284 14.89 3.34 36.03
C GLU A 284 14.98 4.10 34.69
N SER A 285 15.61 5.27 34.68
CA SER A 285 15.80 6.08 33.47
C SER A 285 16.63 5.37 32.38
N ARG A 286 17.52 4.45 32.74
CA ARG A 286 18.28 3.65 31.75
C ARG A 286 17.42 2.61 31.03
N ARG A 287 16.43 2.01 31.70
CA ARG A 287 15.47 1.10 31.06
C ARG A 287 14.41 1.83 30.25
N LEU A 288 14.17 3.11 30.55
CA LEU A 288 13.28 3.98 29.77
C LEU A 288 13.95 4.59 28.52
N MET A 289 15.28 4.75 28.53
CA MET A 289 16.06 5.34 27.42
C MET A 289 16.69 4.30 26.48
N ALA A 290 16.90 3.07 26.94
CA ALA A 290 17.20 1.95 26.05
C ALA A 290 15.86 1.33 25.63
N SER A 291 15.39 1.64 24.42
CA SER A 291 14.15 1.08 23.88
C SER A 291 14.16 -0.45 24.01
N SER A 292 13.28 -0.97 24.86
CA SER A 292 12.96 -2.40 24.94
C SER A 292 11.68 -2.73 24.17
N GLY A 293 11.44 -2.04 23.06
CA GLY A 293 10.29 -2.22 22.18
C GLY A 293 10.57 -1.53 20.85
N GLY A 294 10.11 -2.10 19.74
CA GLY A 294 10.33 -1.57 18.39
C GLY A 294 9.75 -0.15 18.17
N PRO A 295 9.62 0.30 16.91
CA PRO A 295 9.21 1.67 16.58
C PRO A 295 7.83 2.10 17.12
N MET A 296 7.03 1.17 17.63
CA MET A 296 5.73 1.43 18.23
C MET A 296 5.84 1.95 19.66
N HIS A 297 5.15 3.06 19.94
CA HIS A 297 4.99 3.65 21.27
C HIS A 297 3.57 4.19 21.47
N ASN A 298 3.22 4.56 22.71
CA ASN A 298 1.90 5.14 23.05
C ASN A 298 1.95 6.64 23.41
N MET A 299 3.11 7.29 23.23
CA MET A 299 3.30 8.72 23.51
C MET A 299 2.43 9.59 22.61
N THR A 300 1.94 10.71 23.14
CA THR A 300 1.35 11.80 22.35
C THR A 300 2.43 12.52 21.55
N ASP A 301 2.04 13.29 20.53
CA ASP A 301 3.01 14.07 19.74
C ASP A 301 3.78 15.07 20.60
N GLU A 302 3.13 15.70 21.58
CA GLU A 302 3.76 16.64 22.52
C GLU A 302 4.82 15.94 23.38
N GLU A 303 4.50 14.78 23.96
CA GLU A 303 5.45 14.00 24.75
C GLU A 303 6.60 13.48 23.87
N LEU A 304 6.28 13.00 22.67
CA LEU A 304 7.25 12.48 21.71
C LEU A 304 8.24 13.56 21.27
N LEU A 305 7.75 14.71 20.82
CA LEU A 305 8.56 15.85 20.37
C LEU A 305 9.42 16.38 21.51
N TRP A 306 8.84 16.49 22.72
CA TRP A 306 9.60 16.88 23.91
C TRP A 306 10.74 15.91 24.21
N ARG A 307 10.48 14.59 24.21
CA ARG A 307 11.54 13.59 24.44
C ARG A 307 12.60 13.60 23.33
N ALA A 308 12.18 13.68 22.07
CA ALA A 308 13.09 13.70 20.92
C ALA A 308 13.96 14.97 20.87
N SER A 309 13.48 16.07 21.45
CA SER A 309 14.26 17.31 21.59
C SER A 309 15.38 17.22 22.65
N MET A 310 15.36 16.18 23.50
CA MET A 310 16.38 15.98 24.53
C MET A 310 17.60 15.25 23.97
N GLU A 311 18.72 15.97 23.87
CA GLU A 311 20.00 15.35 23.52
C GLU A 311 20.86 15.08 24.77
N PRO A 312 21.41 13.86 24.94
CA PRO A 312 22.28 13.54 26.07
C PRO A 312 23.54 14.44 26.09
N ARG A 313 23.74 15.19 27.18
CA ARG A 313 24.92 16.07 27.35
C ARG A 313 26.24 15.31 27.58
N ARG A 314 26.16 14.03 27.95
CA ARG A 314 27.29 13.11 28.01
C ARG A 314 27.08 12.07 26.94
N SER A 315 28.00 11.98 25.98
CA SER A 315 28.05 10.87 25.04
C SER A 315 28.13 9.57 25.85
N THR A 316 27.07 8.78 25.79
CA THR A 316 27.19 7.37 26.14
C THR A 316 28.09 6.78 25.09
N GLN A 317 29.11 6.04 25.52
CA GLN A 317 30.17 5.44 24.70
C GLN A 317 29.65 4.33 23.74
N ALA A 318 28.40 4.43 23.29
CA ALA A 318 27.58 3.34 22.75
C ALA A 318 27.01 3.67 21.36
N SER A 319 27.88 4.15 20.46
CA SER A 319 28.01 3.67 19.08
C SER A 319 29.06 4.55 18.40
N THR A 320 30.25 4.00 18.14
CA THR A 320 31.27 4.69 17.33
C THR A 320 30.91 4.70 15.85
N VAL A 321 29.87 3.95 15.46
CA VAL A 321 29.46 3.76 14.07
C VAL A 321 28.16 4.52 13.81
N PRO A 322 28.17 5.55 12.94
CA PRO A 322 27.01 6.38 12.66
C PRO A 322 25.91 5.60 11.92
N LYS A 323 24.73 5.43 12.52
CA LYS A 323 23.60 4.76 11.85
C LYS A 323 22.81 5.73 10.97
N VAL A 324 22.37 5.28 9.80
CA VAL A 324 21.49 6.02 8.88
C VAL A 324 20.05 5.52 9.02
N ALA A 325 19.12 6.42 9.33
CA ALA A 325 17.70 6.10 9.40
C ALA A 325 16.99 6.47 8.10
N PHE A 326 16.26 5.51 7.54
CA PHE A 326 15.41 5.69 6.39
C PHE A 326 13.94 5.80 6.83
N LEU A 327 13.36 6.97 6.60
CA LEU A 327 12.03 7.36 7.02
C LEU A 327 11.11 7.28 5.80
N PHE A 328 10.10 6.41 5.85
CA PHE A 328 9.11 6.27 4.79
C PHE A 328 7.80 6.89 5.23
N LEU A 329 7.35 7.89 4.48
CA LEU A 329 6.03 8.49 4.62
C LEU A 329 5.17 8.02 3.44
N VAL A 330 4.20 7.16 3.71
CA VAL A 330 3.45 6.44 2.67
C VAL A 330 1.95 6.54 2.88
N GLN A 331 1.18 6.49 1.78
CA GLN A 331 -0.27 6.39 1.91
C GLN A 331 -0.77 4.95 2.15
N GLY A 332 -0.01 3.95 1.71
CA GLY A 332 -0.42 2.55 1.80
C GLY A 332 0.73 1.60 1.51
N ALA A 333 0.50 0.64 0.60
CA ALA A 333 1.50 -0.37 0.28
C ALA A 333 2.80 0.25 -0.24
N LEU A 334 3.92 -0.41 0.05
CA LEU A 334 5.26 -0.07 -0.44
C LEU A 334 5.63 -0.93 -1.66
N PRO A 335 5.06 -0.74 -2.87
CA PRO A 335 5.26 -1.66 -3.98
C PRO A 335 6.73 -1.85 -4.39
N LEU A 336 7.59 -0.87 -4.07
CA LEU A 336 9.00 -0.86 -4.39
C LEU A 336 9.90 -1.38 -3.25
N TRP A 337 9.32 -1.92 -2.17
CA TRP A 337 10.08 -2.50 -1.06
C TRP A 337 11.15 -3.54 -1.48
N PRO A 338 10.97 -4.37 -2.54
CA PRO A 338 12.00 -5.31 -2.95
C PRO A 338 13.30 -4.65 -3.44
N LEU A 339 13.25 -3.41 -3.95
CA LEU A 339 14.46 -2.68 -4.33
C LEU A 339 15.25 -2.23 -3.09
N TRP A 340 14.54 -1.89 -2.02
CA TRP A 340 15.11 -1.52 -0.73
C TRP A 340 15.71 -2.73 0.01
N GLU A 341 15.19 -3.94 -0.21
CA GLU A 341 15.84 -5.18 0.23
C GLU A 341 17.21 -5.37 -0.44
N ILE A 342 17.26 -5.22 -1.77
CA ILE A 342 18.49 -5.35 -2.55
C ILE A 342 19.51 -4.29 -2.09
N PHE A 343 19.05 -3.05 -1.97
CA PHE A 343 19.88 -1.94 -1.48
C PHE A 343 20.52 -2.26 -0.13
N SER A 344 19.75 -2.81 0.80
CA SER A 344 20.19 -3.13 2.16
C SER A 344 20.93 -4.48 2.26
N HIS A 345 21.38 -5.04 1.14
CA HIS A 345 21.98 -6.38 1.04
C HIS A 345 21.17 -7.47 1.77
N ASN A 346 19.84 -7.41 1.65
CA ASN A 346 18.89 -8.29 2.36
C ASN A 346 19.11 -8.31 3.88
N GLY A 347 19.45 -7.16 4.47
CA GLY A 347 19.61 -7.00 5.93
C GLY A 347 20.98 -7.38 6.49
N GLN A 348 21.99 -7.60 5.64
CA GLN A 348 23.35 -7.87 6.10
C GLN A 348 23.96 -6.68 6.87
N ASP A 349 23.56 -5.45 6.54
CA ASP A 349 24.08 -4.21 7.13
C ASP A 349 23.20 -3.64 8.26
N LYS A 350 22.38 -4.47 8.92
CA LYS A 350 21.34 -4.04 9.89
C LYS A 350 21.81 -3.20 11.07
N GLU A 351 23.12 -3.15 11.34
CA GLU A 351 23.71 -2.31 12.39
C GLU A 351 23.98 -0.88 11.92
N LEU A 352 24.12 -0.68 10.61
CA LEU A 352 24.48 0.58 9.96
C LEU A 352 23.26 1.41 9.52
N TYR A 353 22.08 0.81 9.51
CA TYR A 353 20.85 1.52 9.18
C TYR A 353 19.64 1.09 10.02
N SER A 354 18.61 1.91 9.99
CA SER A 354 17.29 1.60 10.54
C SER A 354 16.19 2.08 9.58
N ILE A 355 15.02 1.45 9.62
CA ILE A 355 13.87 1.79 8.77
C ILE A 355 12.67 2.08 9.66
N TYR A 356 11.96 3.15 9.33
CA TYR A 356 10.73 3.57 10.01
C TYR A 356 9.67 3.91 8.96
N VAL A 357 8.44 3.47 9.17
CA VAL A 357 7.34 3.66 8.23
C VAL A 357 6.18 4.33 8.93
N HIS A 358 5.78 5.52 8.45
CA HIS A 358 4.51 6.15 8.77
C HIS A 358 3.54 5.90 7.61
N ALA A 359 2.39 5.30 7.88
CA ALA A 359 1.39 4.95 6.87
C ALA A 359 0.03 5.59 7.17
N SER A 360 -0.88 5.68 6.19
CA SER A 360 -2.24 6.16 6.47
C SER A 360 -2.93 5.31 7.56
N PRO A 361 -3.74 5.92 8.44
CA PRO A 361 -4.53 5.18 9.43
C PRO A 361 -5.37 4.08 8.77
N GLY A 362 -5.27 2.85 9.28
CA GLY A 362 -5.95 1.68 8.72
C GLY A 362 -5.09 0.83 7.78
N TYR A 363 -3.92 1.31 7.37
CA TYR A 363 -2.94 0.46 6.71
C TYR A 363 -2.39 -0.57 7.70
N THR A 364 -2.64 -1.85 7.42
CA THR A 364 -2.25 -3.00 8.25
C THR A 364 -1.41 -4.02 7.49
N ASP A 365 -1.06 -3.72 6.23
CA ASP A 365 -0.28 -4.62 5.39
C ASP A 365 1.17 -4.67 5.92
N LEU A 366 1.42 -5.71 6.71
CA LEU A 366 2.72 -5.99 7.28
C LEU A 366 3.57 -6.64 6.19
N ALA A 367 4.74 -6.06 5.93
CA ALA A 367 5.76 -6.72 5.12
C ALA A 367 6.01 -8.15 5.64
N PRO A 368 6.43 -9.11 4.80
CA PRO A 368 6.76 -10.46 5.25
C PRO A 368 7.79 -10.42 6.39
N LYS A 369 7.79 -11.42 7.29
CA LYS A 369 8.71 -11.45 8.46
C LYS A 369 10.19 -11.34 8.07
N GLU A 370 10.52 -11.81 6.88
CA GLU A 370 11.86 -11.81 6.32
C GLU A 370 12.26 -10.45 5.72
N SER A 371 11.31 -9.53 5.57
CA SER A 371 11.56 -8.21 5.00
C SER A 371 12.22 -7.26 5.99
N VAL A 372 13.11 -6.39 5.49
CA VAL A 372 13.68 -5.27 6.26
C VAL A 372 12.63 -4.28 6.76
N PHE A 373 11.44 -4.27 6.16
CA PHE A 373 10.28 -3.47 6.58
C PHE A 373 9.39 -4.15 7.63
N TYR A 374 9.65 -5.40 8.00
CA TYR A 374 8.86 -6.07 9.03
C TYR A 374 8.98 -5.36 10.39
N GLY A 375 7.83 -5.09 11.01
CA GLY A 375 7.77 -4.43 12.32
C GLY A 375 8.35 -3.02 12.34
N ARG A 376 8.39 -2.33 11.19
CA ARG A 376 8.92 -0.95 11.06
C ARG A 376 7.88 0.16 11.13
N LEU A 377 6.60 -0.18 11.24
CA LEU A 377 5.52 0.79 11.38
C LEU A 377 5.64 1.57 12.69
N ILE A 378 5.45 2.88 12.60
CA ILE A 378 5.35 3.79 13.74
C ILE A 378 3.87 4.13 14.03
N PRO A 379 3.55 4.68 15.22
CA PRO A 379 2.23 5.26 15.46
C PRO A 379 1.92 6.33 14.40
N SER A 380 0.87 6.11 13.62
CA SER A 380 0.55 6.94 12.46
C SER A 380 -0.76 7.71 12.63
N GLN A 381 -0.85 8.90 12.04
CA GLN A 381 -2.07 9.72 11.99
C GLN A 381 -2.40 10.12 10.55
N GLY A 382 -3.59 10.66 10.32
CA GLY A 382 -4.01 11.10 8.99
C GLY A 382 -3.12 12.22 8.46
N ALA A 383 -2.71 12.08 7.20
CA ALA A 383 -1.97 13.11 6.46
C ALA A 383 -2.72 13.44 5.18
N LYS A 384 -2.70 14.71 4.76
CA LYS A 384 -3.29 15.18 3.52
C LYS A 384 -2.28 16.03 2.78
N TRP A 385 -2.13 15.78 1.48
CA TRP A 385 -1.21 16.55 0.64
C TRP A 385 -1.60 18.05 0.63
N GLY A 386 -0.58 18.90 0.75
CA GLY A 386 -0.71 20.36 0.79
C GLY A 386 -1.31 20.93 2.07
N ASP A 387 -1.65 20.08 3.05
CA ASP A 387 -2.15 20.48 4.37
C ASP A 387 -0.98 20.49 5.37
N MET A 388 -1.03 21.38 6.36
CA MET A 388 0.00 21.46 7.39
C MET A 388 0.09 20.18 8.25
N ASN A 389 -0.98 19.37 8.28
CA ASN A 389 -0.92 18.06 8.94
C ASN A 389 0.16 17.12 8.36
N LEU A 390 0.64 17.37 7.15
CA LEU A 390 1.74 16.63 6.55
C LEU A 390 3.07 16.92 7.27
N VAL A 391 3.30 18.17 7.65
CA VAL A 391 4.45 18.58 8.47
C VAL A 391 4.35 17.98 9.87
N ASP A 392 3.15 17.85 10.45
CA ASP A 392 2.95 17.19 11.75
C ASP A 392 3.44 15.74 11.71
N VAL A 393 3.09 15.05 10.63
CA VAL A 393 3.44 13.67 10.39
C VAL A 393 4.95 13.51 10.15
N GLU A 394 5.56 14.41 9.38
CA GLU A 394 7.02 14.44 9.21
C GLU A 394 7.75 14.66 10.54
N ARG A 395 7.32 15.65 11.34
CA ARG A 395 7.88 15.92 12.67
C ARG A 395 7.72 14.73 13.60
N ARG A 396 6.56 14.07 13.61
CA ARG A 396 6.31 12.84 14.39
C ARG A 396 7.24 11.71 13.98
N LEU A 397 7.36 11.47 12.67
CA LEU A 397 8.24 10.42 12.14
C LEU A 397 9.69 10.71 12.53
N LEU A 398 10.15 11.93 12.32
CA LEU A 398 11.49 12.36 12.70
C LEU A 398 11.75 12.23 14.21
N ALA A 399 10.79 12.64 15.04
CA ALA A 399 10.87 12.53 16.49
C ALA A 399 10.92 11.07 16.97
N THR A 400 10.12 10.19 16.37
CA THR A 400 10.15 8.75 16.66
C THR A 400 11.53 8.17 16.39
N VAL A 401 12.12 8.52 15.24
CA VAL A 401 13.42 8.01 14.81
C VAL A 401 14.56 8.54 15.70
N LEU A 402 14.44 9.77 16.20
CA LEU A 402 15.43 10.42 17.07
C LEU A 402 15.58 9.75 18.45
N LEU A 403 14.58 8.98 18.89
CA LEU A 403 14.64 8.21 20.14
C LEU A 403 15.71 7.10 20.12
N ASP A 404 16.06 6.58 18.94
CA ASP A 404 17.26 5.75 18.79
C ASP A 404 18.49 6.66 18.72
N LEU A 405 19.25 6.71 19.82
CA LEU A 405 20.47 7.50 19.94
C LEU A 405 21.56 7.06 18.95
N GLY A 406 21.49 5.85 18.41
CA GLY A 406 22.41 5.37 17.38
C GLY A 406 22.18 6.00 16.01
N ASN A 407 20.96 6.51 15.76
CA ASN A 407 20.65 7.21 14.52
C ASN A 407 21.28 8.60 14.51
N THR A 408 22.15 8.81 13.53
CA THR A 408 22.89 10.06 13.33
C THR A 408 22.44 10.81 12.08
N ARG A 409 21.82 10.11 11.13
CA ARG A 409 21.44 10.62 9.81
C ARG A 409 20.02 10.20 9.49
N PHE A 410 19.23 11.09 8.89
CA PHE A 410 17.78 10.92 8.75
C PHE A 410 17.36 11.29 7.32
N THR A 411 16.90 10.31 6.55
CA THR A 411 16.53 10.51 5.15
C THR A 411 15.06 10.19 4.92
N LEU A 412 14.29 11.15 4.39
CA LEU A 412 12.86 11.01 4.13
C LEU A 412 12.59 10.54 2.69
N PHE A 413 11.68 9.57 2.56
CA PHE A 413 11.24 8.97 1.30
C PHE A 413 9.73 8.76 1.24
N SER A 414 9.20 8.65 0.02
CA SER A 414 7.84 8.19 -0.26
C SER A 414 7.84 6.75 -0.79
N GLU A 415 6.66 6.18 -1.00
CA GLU A 415 6.47 4.85 -1.60
C GLU A 415 6.98 4.72 -3.05
N SER A 416 7.23 5.85 -3.71
CA SER A 416 7.74 5.92 -5.08
C SER A 416 9.25 6.11 -5.18
N CYS A 417 9.95 6.30 -4.06
CA CYS A 417 11.40 6.46 -4.04
C CYS A 417 12.11 5.11 -4.21
N ILE A 418 13.18 5.12 -5.00
CA ILE A 418 14.08 3.97 -5.19
C ILE A 418 15.52 4.43 -4.95
N PRO A 419 16.42 3.58 -4.44
CA PRO A 419 17.83 3.91 -4.38
C PRO A 419 18.48 3.75 -5.75
N LEU A 420 19.15 4.80 -6.25
CA LEU A 420 19.96 4.70 -7.47
C LEU A 420 21.36 4.14 -7.21
N LEU A 421 21.90 4.29 -6.00
CA LEU A 421 23.19 3.73 -5.61
C LEU A 421 23.03 2.63 -4.55
N GLY A 422 24.01 1.73 -4.48
CA GLY A 422 24.06 0.71 -3.42
C GLY A 422 24.33 1.31 -2.04
N PHE A 423 23.88 0.62 -0.99
CA PHE A 423 24.00 1.10 0.39
C PHE A 423 25.43 1.50 0.81
N PRO A 424 26.51 0.78 0.46
CA PRO A 424 27.87 1.17 0.87
C PRO A 424 28.28 2.54 0.32
N ALA A 425 27.88 2.87 -0.91
CA ALA A 425 28.18 4.16 -1.52
C ALA A 425 27.40 5.29 -0.85
N VAL A 426 26.10 5.07 -0.59
CA VAL A 426 25.25 6.04 0.12
C VAL A 426 25.76 6.25 1.56
N TYR A 427 26.04 5.17 2.27
CA TYR A 427 26.54 5.20 3.63
C TYR A 427 27.89 5.93 3.70
N ALA A 428 28.84 5.60 2.82
CA ALA A 428 30.14 6.28 2.76
C ALA A 428 30.00 7.78 2.43
N HIS A 429 29.08 8.14 1.54
CA HIS A 429 28.82 9.55 1.19
C HIS A 429 28.25 10.34 2.37
N LEU A 430 27.32 9.74 3.12
CA LEU A 430 26.66 10.40 4.24
C LEU A 430 27.53 10.44 5.49
N THR A 431 28.33 9.41 5.75
CA THR A 431 29.09 9.29 7.00
C THR A 431 30.56 9.71 6.85
N GLY A 432 31.08 9.78 5.63
CA GLY A 432 32.48 10.10 5.34
C GLY A 432 32.74 11.53 4.83
N GLY A 433 34.00 11.94 4.93
CA GLY A 433 34.53 13.12 4.26
C GLY A 433 33.91 14.46 4.70
N SER A 434 33.67 15.35 3.74
CA SER A 434 33.14 16.70 4.00
C SER A 434 31.66 16.76 4.37
N ASN A 435 30.97 15.61 4.38
CA ASN A 435 29.51 15.52 4.55
C ASN A 435 29.09 15.01 5.93
N THR A 436 30.03 14.52 6.76
CA THR A 436 29.77 13.86 8.05
C THR A 436 28.86 14.66 8.99
N ASN A 437 28.89 16.00 8.97
CA ASN A 437 28.09 16.86 9.84
C ASN A 437 27.25 17.91 9.07
N VAL A 438 26.86 17.60 7.84
CA VAL A 438 26.11 18.52 6.96
C VAL A 438 24.80 17.89 6.51
N SER A 439 23.72 18.66 6.53
CA SER A 439 22.39 18.27 6.07
C SER A 439 22.15 18.67 4.60
N PHE A 440 21.28 17.94 3.91
CA PHE A 440 20.84 18.19 2.54
C PHE A 440 19.34 18.47 2.51
N VAL A 441 19.00 19.74 2.75
CA VAL A 441 17.65 20.30 2.61
C VAL A 441 17.70 21.28 1.45
N ASP A 442 16.83 21.14 0.45
CA ASP A 442 16.71 22.13 -0.62
C ASP A 442 16.08 23.41 -0.10
N SER A 443 16.68 24.55 -0.43
CA SER A 443 16.26 25.84 0.10
C SER A 443 16.74 26.96 -0.82
N TYR A 444 15.78 27.62 -1.46
CA TYR A 444 16.03 28.72 -2.37
C TYR A 444 15.03 29.87 -2.17
N PRO A 445 15.44 31.12 -2.43
CA PRO A 445 14.56 32.28 -2.30
C PRO A 445 13.45 32.23 -3.35
N ILE A 446 12.24 32.61 -2.94
CA ILE A 446 11.06 32.73 -3.80
C ILE A 446 10.16 33.84 -3.24
N LYS A 447 9.27 34.43 -4.06
CA LYS A 447 8.29 35.42 -3.58
C LYS A 447 6.89 34.83 -3.41
N GLU A 448 6.64 33.76 -4.13
CA GLU A 448 5.38 33.05 -4.20
C GLU A 448 4.98 32.55 -2.81
N ARG A 449 3.69 32.72 -2.49
CA ARG A 449 3.07 32.32 -1.21
C ARG A 449 3.62 33.02 0.04
N HIS A 450 4.49 34.02 -0.11
CA HIS A 450 4.82 34.92 1.01
C HIS A 450 3.69 35.93 1.20
N ASP A 451 3.00 35.81 2.31
CA ASP A 451 1.82 36.61 2.67
C ASP A 451 2.14 37.60 3.81
N PRO A 452 1.47 38.77 3.88
CA PRO A 452 1.57 39.68 5.02
C PRO A 452 1.42 39.00 6.39
N PHE A 453 0.61 37.95 6.50
CA PHE A 453 0.48 37.12 7.70
C PHE A 453 1.83 36.67 8.28
N PHE A 454 2.76 36.27 7.41
CA PHE A 454 4.09 35.81 7.80
C PHE A 454 5.02 36.98 8.12
N ALA A 455 4.94 38.07 7.36
CA ALA A 455 5.72 39.28 7.60
C ALA A 455 5.41 39.88 8.99
N ASP A 456 4.12 39.99 9.33
CA ASP A 456 3.63 40.50 10.62
C ASP A 456 4.07 39.62 11.81
N ARG A 457 4.46 38.37 11.52
CA ARG A 457 4.96 37.40 12.51
C ARG A 457 6.47 37.21 12.45
N ASN A 458 7.20 38.18 11.90
CA ASN A 458 8.67 38.21 11.82
C ASN A 458 9.29 37.18 10.87
N ILE A 459 8.56 36.71 9.87
CA ILE A 459 9.12 35.93 8.75
C ILE A 459 9.14 36.83 7.53
N SER A 460 10.27 37.51 7.33
CA SER A 460 10.43 38.45 6.22
C SER A 460 10.54 37.73 4.87
N LEU A 461 10.22 38.44 3.79
CA LEU A 461 10.39 37.93 2.42
C LEU A 461 11.84 37.50 2.13
N ALA A 462 12.83 38.18 2.73
CA ALA A 462 14.24 37.84 2.58
C ALA A 462 14.59 36.47 3.20
N GLN A 463 13.85 36.05 4.22
CA GLN A 463 13.99 34.76 4.90
C GLN A 463 13.13 33.66 4.28
N TRP A 464 12.10 34.02 3.51
CA TRP A 464 11.20 33.08 2.87
C TRP A 464 11.94 32.20 1.86
N ARG A 465 11.71 30.89 1.96
CA ARG A 465 12.33 29.89 1.10
C ARG A 465 11.29 28.90 0.60
N LYS A 466 11.61 28.27 -0.51
CA LYS A 466 10.98 27.06 -1.00
C LYS A 466 12.02 25.97 -1.20
N GLY A 467 11.60 24.73 -1.15
CA GLY A 467 12.40 23.54 -1.42
C GLY A 467 11.49 22.33 -1.64
N PHE A 468 12.10 21.20 -1.94
CA PHE A 468 11.36 19.94 -1.95
C PHE A 468 11.11 19.42 -0.53
N GLN A 469 10.08 18.59 -0.40
CA GLN A 469 9.73 17.89 0.84
C GLN A 469 10.83 16.89 1.28
N TRP A 470 11.49 16.23 0.33
CA TRP A 470 12.55 15.27 0.65
C TRP A 470 13.76 15.95 1.29
N PHE A 471 14.33 15.28 2.28
CA PHE A 471 15.53 15.76 2.96
C PHE A 471 16.45 14.62 3.37
N GLU A 472 17.72 14.97 3.57
CA GLU A 472 18.62 14.25 4.46
C GLU A 472 19.10 15.22 5.54
N MET A 473 19.09 14.81 6.80
CA MET A 473 19.53 15.64 7.91
C MET A 473 20.54 14.92 8.80
N TYR A 474 21.53 15.69 9.24
CA TYR A 474 22.34 15.32 10.39
C TYR A 474 21.56 15.50 11.70
N ARG A 475 21.85 14.68 12.70
CA ARG A 475 21.12 14.61 13.99
C ARG A 475 20.87 15.96 14.64
N THR A 476 21.88 16.83 14.72
CA THR A 476 21.71 18.15 15.36
C THR A 476 20.66 19.01 14.65
N THR A 477 20.60 18.92 13.32
CA THR A 477 19.57 19.62 12.52
C THR A 477 18.20 19.02 12.74
N ALA A 478 18.10 17.69 12.78
CA ALA A 478 16.84 16.99 13.06
C ALA A 478 16.28 17.36 14.45
N VAL A 479 17.14 17.43 15.47
CA VAL A 479 16.77 17.88 16.83
C VAL A 479 16.25 19.33 16.82
N GLU A 480 16.91 20.24 16.10
CA GLU A 480 16.45 21.62 15.96
C GLU A 480 15.06 21.69 15.28
N VAL A 481 14.78 20.84 14.28
CA VAL A 481 13.46 20.79 13.62
C VAL A 481 12.36 20.34 14.59
N VAL A 482 12.58 19.27 15.36
CA VAL A 482 11.56 18.78 16.31
C VAL A 482 11.37 19.69 17.52
N ALA A 483 12.41 20.42 17.92
CA ALA A 483 12.37 21.37 19.03
C ALA A 483 11.76 22.73 18.64
N GLU A 484 11.68 23.04 17.35
CA GLU A 484 11.23 24.34 16.86
C GLU A 484 9.71 24.47 16.94
N GLU A 485 9.19 25.12 17.98
CA GLU A 485 7.76 25.37 18.19
C GLU A 485 7.31 26.78 17.77
N ARG A 486 8.21 27.77 17.86
CA ARG A 486 7.85 29.18 17.62
C ARG A 486 7.45 29.42 16.17
N TRP A 487 8.30 29.03 15.22
CA TRP A 487 8.04 29.21 13.80
C TRP A 487 7.03 28.21 13.30
N TYR A 488 7.06 26.99 13.83
CA TYR A 488 6.05 25.98 13.54
C TYR A 488 4.64 26.47 13.85
N ALA A 489 4.41 27.11 15.00
CA ALA A 489 3.12 27.70 15.34
C ALA A 489 2.66 28.78 14.35
N VAL A 490 3.59 29.52 13.72
CA VAL A 490 3.26 30.49 12.66
C VAL A 490 2.79 29.76 11.40
N PHE A 491 3.51 28.74 10.95
CA PHE A 491 3.13 27.92 9.78
C PHE A 491 1.89 27.05 10.01
N ARG A 492 1.53 26.76 11.27
CA ARG A 492 0.28 26.08 11.62
C ARG A 492 -0.90 27.04 11.79
N GLY A 493 -0.64 28.34 11.78
CA GLY A 493 -1.67 29.36 11.97
C GLY A 493 -2.68 29.43 10.82
N ASP A 494 -3.75 30.18 11.03
CA ASP A 494 -4.82 30.34 10.05
C ASP A 494 -4.47 31.37 8.96
N HIS A 495 -3.54 30.99 8.09
CA HIS A 495 -3.08 31.80 6.95
C HIS A 495 -3.70 31.37 5.61
N GLY A 496 -4.47 30.28 5.56
CA GLY A 496 -5.22 29.84 4.37
C GLY A 496 -4.37 29.37 3.18
N MET A 497 -3.07 29.12 3.36
CA MET A 497 -2.17 28.72 2.28
C MET A 497 -1.94 27.21 2.29
N LEU A 498 -1.93 26.60 1.11
CA LEU A 498 -1.56 25.19 0.91
C LEU A 498 -0.06 25.03 0.61
N ASN A 499 0.41 23.79 0.71
CA ASN A 499 1.78 23.35 0.37
C ASN A 499 2.86 23.96 1.29
N MET A 500 2.53 24.13 2.57
CA MET A 500 3.48 24.69 3.54
C MET A 500 4.62 23.73 3.87
N GLU A 501 4.49 22.43 3.61
CA GLU A 501 5.59 21.46 3.70
C GLU A 501 6.78 21.82 2.80
N GLU A 502 6.53 22.41 1.62
CA GLU A 502 7.58 22.87 0.70
C GLU A 502 8.20 24.22 1.11
N HIS A 503 7.70 24.85 2.18
CA HIS A 503 8.14 26.17 2.64
C HIS A 503 8.66 26.17 4.08
N TYR A 504 8.07 25.37 4.97
CA TYR A 504 8.38 25.32 6.39
C TYR A 504 9.85 24.98 6.63
N LEU A 505 10.25 23.78 6.23
CA LEU A 505 11.61 23.29 6.46
C LEU A 505 12.67 24.12 5.70
N PRO A 506 12.48 24.48 4.41
CA PRO A 506 13.39 25.37 3.70
C PRO A 506 13.54 26.74 4.37
N THR A 507 12.46 27.30 4.92
CA THR A 507 12.51 28.62 5.58
C THR A 507 13.26 28.53 6.92
N LEU A 508 13.15 27.41 7.64
CA LEU A 508 13.95 27.18 8.85
C LEU A 508 15.45 27.22 8.60
N VAL A 509 15.92 26.80 7.42
CA VAL A 509 17.36 26.90 7.04
C VAL A 509 17.88 28.32 7.24
N THR A 510 17.07 29.32 6.90
CA THR A 510 17.43 30.74 7.04
C THR A 510 17.10 31.28 8.43
N LEU A 511 15.94 30.93 9.01
CA LEU A 511 15.51 31.42 10.33
C LEU A 511 16.44 30.95 11.46
N LEU A 512 16.88 29.69 11.40
CA LEU A 512 17.79 29.07 12.37
C LEU A 512 19.26 29.22 11.99
N ARG A 513 19.55 29.89 10.87
CA ARG A 513 20.90 30.21 10.40
C ARG A 513 21.80 28.98 10.30
N TRP A 514 21.30 27.91 9.67
CA TRP A 514 22.07 26.66 9.52
C TRP A 514 23.37 26.86 8.75
N GLY A 515 23.39 27.80 7.80
CA GLY A 515 24.62 28.21 7.10
C GLY A 515 25.33 27.01 6.48
N ALA A 516 26.62 26.84 6.77
CA ALA A 516 27.43 25.75 6.25
C ALA A 516 26.98 24.33 6.69
N ARG A 517 26.10 24.22 7.70
CA ARG A 517 25.49 22.95 8.13
C ARG A 517 24.41 22.45 7.17
N CYS A 518 24.01 23.23 6.16
CA CYS A 518 23.06 22.80 5.13
C CYS A 518 23.62 23.09 3.72
N LYS A 519 23.47 22.13 2.80
CA LYS A 519 23.91 22.29 1.40
C LYS A 519 22.92 23.05 0.50
N ASN A 520 21.74 23.40 0.99
CA ASN A 520 20.67 24.05 0.21
C ASN A 520 20.28 23.26 -1.06
N ARG A 521 20.29 21.93 -0.98
CA ARG A 521 19.85 20.99 -2.02
C ARG A 521 19.47 19.65 -1.39
N THR A 522 18.66 18.85 -2.07
CA THR A 522 18.39 17.46 -1.67
C THR A 522 19.42 16.49 -2.28
N LEU A 523 19.37 15.24 -1.80
CA LEU A 523 20.02 14.10 -2.44
C LEU A 523 19.06 13.34 -3.37
N THR A 524 17.83 13.80 -3.55
CA THR A 524 16.86 13.10 -4.41
C THR A 524 16.92 13.61 -5.84
N TYR A 525 16.79 12.70 -6.80
CA TYR A 525 16.62 13.06 -8.20
C TYR A 525 15.14 13.14 -8.57
N VAL A 526 14.74 14.24 -9.22
CA VAL A 526 13.38 14.39 -9.72
C VAL A 526 13.40 15.10 -11.07
N ASP A 527 12.67 14.58 -12.06
CA ASP A 527 12.53 15.19 -13.39
C ASP A 527 11.28 16.09 -13.46
N TRP A 528 11.48 17.39 -13.66
CA TRP A 528 10.41 18.38 -13.81
C TRP A 528 10.36 19.02 -15.20
N SER A 529 10.97 18.38 -16.20
CA SER A 529 10.99 18.82 -17.59
C SER A 529 9.59 19.03 -18.19
N THR A 530 8.58 18.33 -17.67
CA THR A 530 7.19 18.40 -18.12
C THR A 530 6.46 19.67 -17.68
N ARG A 531 7.05 20.49 -16.78
CA ARG A 531 6.49 21.75 -16.24
C ARG A 531 5.04 21.64 -15.73
N ARG A 532 4.67 20.47 -15.18
CA ARG A 532 3.38 20.24 -14.53
C ARG A 532 3.49 20.52 -13.03
N GLU A 533 2.33 20.48 -12.36
CA GLU A 533 2.23 20.58 -10.89
C GLU A 533 2.87 19.39 -10.15
N HIS A 534 3.22 18.34 -10.89
CA HIS A 534 3.88 17.14 -10.38
C HIS A 534 5.06 16.74 -11.27
N PRO A 535 6.07 16.06 -10.72
CA PRO A 535 7.22 15.60 -11.49
C PRO A 535 6.81 14.56 -12.54
N ARG A 536 7.65 14.42 -13.56
CA ARG A 536 7.46 13.43 -14.62
C ARG A 536 7.46 12.02 -14.02
N SER A 537 6.40 11.28 -14.29
CA SER A 537 6.36 9.83 -14.05
C SER A 537 7.14 9.10 -15.15
N PHE A 538 7.93 8.10 -14.75
CA PHE A 538 8.65 7.22 -15.67
C PHE A 538 7.84 5.95 -15.93
N PRO A 539 7.06 5.86 -17.03
CA PRO A 539 6.40 4.61 -17.40
C PRO A 539 7.43 3.54 -17.78
N GLU A 540 7.02 2.28 -17.83
CA GLU A 540 7.90 1.14 -18.11
C GLU A 540 8.81 1.34 -19.34
N LYS A 541 8.26 1.94 -20.40
CA LYS A 541 8.98 2.24 -21.66
C LYS A 541 10.11 3.28 -21.51
N ASP A 542 10.05 4.14 -20.50
CA ASP A 542 11.04 5.19 -20.27
C ASP A 542 12.19 4.69 -19.39
N ILE A 543 12.01 3.59 -18.64
CA ILE A 543 13.01 3.06 -17.71
C ILE A 543 14.01 2.17 -18.45
N THR A 544 15.09 2.78 -18.95
CA THR A 544 16.22 2.09 -19.61
C THR A 544 17.50 2.11 -18.76
N ALA A 545 18.47 1.26 -19.10
CA ALA A 545 19.77 1.25 -18.40
C ALA A 545 20.51 2.58 -18.58
N GLU A 546 20.42 3.18 -19.77
CA GLU A 546 21.02 4.47 -20.09
C GLU A 546 20.42 5.61 -19.26
N LEU A 547 19.11 5.60 -19.03
CA LEU A 547 18.45 6.57 -18.15
C LEU A 547 18.98 6.46 -16.71
N LEU A 548 19.00 5.24 -16.16
CA LEU A 548 19.45 5.01 -14.79
C LEU A 548 20.93 5.32 -14.61
N GLU A 549 21.77 4.97 -15.58
CA GLU A 549 23.19 5.29 -15.56
C GLU A 549 23.41 6.80 -15.67
N GLY A 550 22.66 7.50 -16.53
CA GLY A 550 22.70 8.96 -16.61
C GLY A 550 22.26 9.64 -15.31
N MET A 551 21.28 9.08 -14.59
CA MET A 551 20.89 9.57 -13.26
C MET A 551 22.01 9.36 -12.22
N ARG A 552 22.73 8.23 -12.27
CA ARG A 552 23.86 7.92 -11.35
C ARG A 552 25.10 8.78 -11.62
N GLN A 553 25.45 9.00 -12.88
CA GLN A 553 26.64 9.76 -13.28
C GLN A 553 26.47 11.27 -13.07
N GLY A 554 25.22 11.75 -12.99
CA GLY A 554 24.94 13.16 -12.82
C GLY A 554 25.27 14.00 -14.06
N ASP A 555 25.36 13.37 -15.24
CA ASP A 555 25.61 14.02 -16.52
C ASP A 555 24.66 15.21 -16.66
N GLY A 556 25.20 16.43 -16.77
CA GLY A 556 24.51 17.72 -16.68
C GLY A 556 23.31 17.98 -17.61
N LYS A 557 22.78 16.97 -18.30
CA LYS A 557 21.42 16.92 -18.88
C LYS A 557 20.35 16.53 -17.87
N CYS A 558 20.71 15.86 -16.78
CA CYS A 558 19.84 15.52 -15.64
C CYS A 558 19.99 16.52 -14.48
N GLY A 559 20.37 17.76 -14.80
CA GLY A 559 20.32 18.90 -13.90
C GLY A 559 18.95 19.57 -13.96
N TYR A 560 18.50 20.07 -12.82
CA TYR A 560 17.24 20.77 -12.68
C TYR A 560 17.40 22.20 -13.21
N VAL A 561 17.02 22.47 -14.46
CA VAL A 561 16.96 23.84 -14.97
C VAL A 561 15.59 24.45 -14.63
N LEU A 562 15.40 24.85 -13.38
CA LEU A 562 14.58 26.04 -13.12
C LEU A 562 15.40 27.22 -13.64
N LYS A 563 14.80 28.07 -14.50
CA LYS A 563 15.47 29.21 -15.14
C LYS A 563 16.31 29.98 -14.10
N GLY A 564 17.64 29.89 -14.19
CA GLY A 564 18.58 30.63 -13.33
C GLY A 564 19.47 29.82 -12.36
N ARG A 565 19.44 28.47 -12.33
CA ARG A 565 20.39 27.67 -11.53
C ARG A 565 21.58 27.12 -12.35
N PRO A 566 22.82 27.25 -11.86
CA PRO A 566 23.91 26.35 -12.22
C PRO A 566 23.91 25.12 -11.30
N ASP A 567 23.75 23.91 -11.85
CA ASP A 567 23.90 22.67 -11.09
C ASP A 567 25.37 22.22 -11.03
N LYS A 568 25.80 21.76 -9.86
CA LYS A 568 26.99 20.90 -9.70
C LYS A 568 26.50 19.48 -9.46
N ALA A 569 26.90 18.54 -10.31
CA ALA A 569 26.57 17.12 -10.21
C ALA A 569 27.01 16.55 -8.85
N ASP A 570 26.15 15.75 -8.22
CA ASP A 570 26.50 14.94 -7.04
C ASP A 570 26.18 13.48 -7.35
N PRO A 571 27.15 12.56 -7.21
CA PRO A 571 26.93 11.14 -7.43
C PRO A 571 25.93 10.50 -6.45
N ALA A 572 25.66 11.07 -5.26
CA ALA A 572 24.86 10.43 -4.22
C ALA A 572 23.32 10.58 -4.36
N ARG A 573 22.80 10.50 -5.59
CA ARG A 573 21.37 10.66 -5.84
C ARG A 573 20.58 9.43 -5.41
N ALA A 574 19.46 9.63 -4.72
CA ALA A 574 18.40 8.66 -4.50
C ALA A 574 17.26 8.90 -5.50
#